data_AF-M7MU99-F1
#
_entry.id   AF-M7MU99-F1
#
_cell.length_a   1.000
_cell.length_b   1.000
_cell.length_c   1.000
_cell.angle_alpha   90.00
_cell.angle_beta   90.00
_cell.angle_gamma   90.00
#
_symmetry.space_group_name_H-M   'P 1'
#
loop_
_entity.id
_entity.type
_entity.pdbx_description
1 polymer ?
#
loop_
_entity_poly.entity_id
_entity_poly.type
_entity_poly.pdbx_seq_one_letter_code
_entity_poly.pdbx_strand_id
1 'polypeptide(L)'
;MRTSKHHLSLLVQRTRCAMSKKGSIGLVGITHTCCNGVQAVLTTMGINKMDERGFVPAGELIADGRSRMAFGKVGVRHDDKYAVAVNDDGEILLTPLASVPLRELLIWENAQVREALSRGLLEAAAGDVDDLGDFTQFIDKDDDA
;
A
#
# COMPACT_ATOMS: atom_id res chain seq x y z
N MET A 1 0.65 -58.47 -33.76
CA MET A 1 -0.25 -58.72 -34.93
C MET A 1 -0.72 -57.39 -35.48
N ARG A 2 -0.64 -57.25 -36.82
CA ARG A 2 -1.12 -56.16 -37.71
C ARG A 2 -0.37 -54.81 -37.58
N THR A 3 0.60 -54.44 -38.45
CA THR A 3 0.54 -54.06 -39.90
C THR A 3 -0.48 -52.94 -40.15
N SER A 4 -0.26 -51.82 -40.83
CA SER A 4 0.64 -51.49 -41.94
C SER A 4 0.62 -49.97 -42.21
N LYS A 5 1.80 -49.40 -42.44
CA LYS A 5 2.24 -48.45 -43.50
C LYS A 5 1.17 -47.74 -44.34
N HIS A 6 1.37 -46.43 -44.60
CA HIS A 6 1.61 -45.79 -45.92
C HIS A 6 2.13 -44.34 -45.65
N HIS A 7 3.37 -43.92 -45.96
CA HIS A 7 3.97 -43.56 -47.28
C HIS A 7 3.27 -42.31 -47.87
N LEU A 8 3.86 -41.17 -48.27
CA LEU A 8 5.20 -40.78 -48.78
C LEU A 8 5.23 -39.21 -48.84
N SER A 9 6.28 -38.52 -48.35
CA SER A 9 7.37 -37.82 -49.10
C SER A 9 7.01 -36.57 -49.92
N LEU A 10 7.74 -35.47 -49.70
CA LEU A 10 8.89 -35.01 -50.52
C LEU A 10 9.54 -33.80 -49.80
N LEU A 11 10.84 -33.84 -49.46
CA LEU A 11 12.01 -33.32 -50.23
C LEU A 11 12.08 -31.76 -50.14
N VAL A 12 13.15 -31.06 -49.74
CA VAL A 12 14.54 -31.08 -50.22
C VAL A 12 15.43 -30.26 -49.25
N GLN A 13 16.51 -30.91 -48.78
CA GLN A 13 17.92 -30.46 -48.64
C GLN A 13 18.27 -29.05 -48.10
N ARG A 14 18.90 -28.98 -46.92
CA ARG A 14 20.36 -28.82 -46.66
C ARG A 14 20.96 -27.48 -47.11
N THR A 15 21.45 -26.71 -46.13
CA THR A 15 22.86 -26.34 -46.08
C THR A 15 23.29 -26.13 -44.63
N ARG A 16 24.34 -26.87 -44.25
CA ARG A 16 25.13 -26.60 -43.05
C ARG A 16 25.90 -25.30 -43.27
N CYS A 17 25.97 -24.44 -42.26
CA CYS A 17 27.13 -23.58 -42.09
C CYS A 17 27.64 -23.80 -40.67
N ALA A 18 28.75 -24.53 -40.57
CA ALA A 18 29.44 -24.83 -39.33
C ALA A 18 30.58 -23.84 -39.14
N MET A 19 30.85 -23.56 -37.86
CA MET A 19 32.07 -22.99 -37.30
C MET A 19 32.38 -21.52 -37.63
N SER A 20 32.54 -20.73 -36.58
CA SER A 20 33.86 -20.54 -35.92
C SER A 20 34.05 -19.10 -35.47
N LYS A 21 34.66 -18.99 -34.29
CA LYS A 21 35.61 -17.96 -33.88
C LYS A 21 35.07 -16.61 -33.35
N LYS A 22 35.43 -16.46 -32.08
CA LYS A 22 35.99 -15.29 -31.38
C LYS A 22 34.97 -14.41 -30.67
N GLY A 23 35.27 -14.22 -29.39
CA GLY A 23 34.55 -13.31 -28.52
C GLY A 23 34.61 -11.88 -29.04
N SER A 24 33.48 -11.21 -28.88
CA SER A 24 33.31 -9.78 -28.85
C SER A 24 32.04 -9.60 -28.01
N ILE A 25 32.13 -9.06 -26.80
CA ILE A 25 31.88 -7.62 -26.61
C ILE A 25 30.76 -7.21 -27.59
N GLY A 26 29.49 -7.41 -27.23
CA GLY A 26 28.37 -6.77 -27.91
C GLY A 26 28.33 -5.33 -27.41
N LEU A 27 29.21 -4.47 -27.89
CA LEU A 27 29.08 -3.69 -29.13
C LEU A 27 27.80 -2.84 -29.09
N VAL A 28 28.04 -1.62 -28.62
CA VAL A 28 27.25 -0.42 -28.90
C VAL A 28 26.84 -0.45 -30.37
N GLY A 29 25.55 -0.67 -30.61
CA GLY A 29 24.95 -0.43 -31.91
C GLY A 29 24.87 1.07 -32.14
N ILE A 30 25.93 1.67 -32.70
CA ILE A 30 25.80 2.96 -33.38
C ILE A 30 25.16 2.64 -34.74
N THR A 31 23.83 2.73 -34.80
CA THR A 31 23.12 2.80 -36.07
C THR A 31 23.30 4.20 -36.63
N HIS A 32 24.02 4.28 -37.74
CA HIS A 32 24.04 5.49 -38.57
C HIS A 32 22.64 5.69 -39.16
N THR A 33 22.12 6.90 -38.99
CA THR A 33 20.81 7.38 -39.39
C THR A 33 20.64 7.47 -40.91
N CYS A 34 19.44 7.16 -41.39
CA CYS A 34 18.89 7.78 -42.61
C CYS A 34 17.37 7.93 -42.50
N CYS A 35 16.94 9.19 -42.37
CA CYS A 35 15.72 9.80 -42.90
C CYS A 35 14.37 9.06 -42.77
N ASN A 36 13.62 9.38 -41.72
CA ASN A 36 12.36 10.15 -41.82
C ASN A 36 11.84 10.47 -40.41
N GLY A 37 11.51 11.74 -40.18
CA GLY A 37 11.22 12.32 -38.88
C GLY A 37 10.03 11.69 -38.17
N VAL A 38 10.31 10.67 -37.37
CA VAL A 38 9.43 10.24 -36.29
C VAL A 38 10.27 10.33 -35.02
N GLN A 39 9.96 11.33 -34.20
CA GLN A 39 10.40 11.33 -32.81
C GLN A 39 9.91 10.03 -32.19
N ALA A 40 10.82 9.10 -31.94
CA ALA A 40 10.59 8.05 -30.96
C ALA A 40 10.50 8.77 -29.61
N VAL A 41 9.27 9.16 -29.23
CA VAL A 41 8.95 9.51 -27.86
C VAL A 41 9.17 8.21 -27.10
N LEU A 42 10.36 8.08 -26.51
CA LEU A 42 10.60 7.09 -25.48
C LEU A 42 9.69 7.51 -24.31
N THR A 43 8.44 7.06 -24.33
CA THR A 43 7.60 7.12 -23.16
C THR A 43 8.23 6.17 -22.17
N THR A 44 9.09 6.71 -21.31
CA THR A 44 9.58 6.02 -20.13
C THR A 44 8.34 5.53 -19.39
N MET A 45 8.04 4.23 -19.50
CA MET A 45 7.07 3.57 -18.63
C MET A 45 7.51 3.93 -17.21
N GLY A 46 6.65 4.65 -16.51
CA GLY A 46 6.90 5.19 -15.19
C GLY A 46 7.55 4.13 -14.33
N ILE A 47 8.81 4.36 -13.99
CA ILE A 47 9.48 3.62 -12.93
C ILE A 47 8.76 4.09 -11.68
N ASN A 48 7.72 3.38 -11.25
CA ASN A 48 7.21 3.48 -9.90
C ASN A 48 8.34 2.99 -9.01
N LYS A 49 9.29 3.88 -8.76
CA LYS A 49 10.37 3.68 -7.81
C LYS A 49 9.66 3.64 -6.47
N MET A 50 9.34 2.43 -6.01
CA MET A 50 8.99 2.20 -4.62
C MET A 50 10.10 2.87 -3.81
N ASP A 51 9.74 3.87 -3.01
CA ASP A 51 10.63 4.36 -1.97
C ASP A 51 11.04 3.14 -1.12
N GLU A 52 12.30 3.06 -0.70
CA GLU A 52 12.78 2.01 0.20
C GLU A 52 11.97 1.96 1.51
N ARG A 53 11.28 3.06 1.83
CA ARG A 53 10.33 3.20 2.95
C ARG A 53 8.89 2.73 2.63
N GLY A 54 8.61 2.26 1.42
CA GLY A 54 7.31 1.68 1.02
C GLY A 54 6.22 2.71 0.70
N PHE A 55 6.57 3.96 0.41
CA PHE A 55 5.57 4.98 0.05
C PHE A 55 4.99 4.74 -1.34
N VAL A 56 3.66 4.78 -1.42
CA VAL A 56 2.93 4.77 -2.69
C VAL A 56 2.60 6.23 -3.05
N PRO A 57 2.97 6.69 -4.26
CA PRO A 57 2.66 8.06 -4.66
C PRO A 57 1.14 8.26 -4.74
N ALA A 58 0.60 9.18 -3.93
CA ALA A 58 -0.83 9.48 -3.85
C ALA A 58 -1.31 10.57 -4.85
N GLY A 59 -0.39 11.12 -5.65
CA GLY A 59 -0.64 12.20 -6.61
C GLY A 59 0.09 13.50 -6.27
N GLU A 60 -0.02 14.49 -7.16
CA GLU A 60 0.52 15.84 -6.95
C GLU A 60 -0.58 16.77 -6.41
N LEU A 61 -0.23 17.57 -5.40
CA LEU A 61 -1.12 18.56 -4.79
C LEU A 61 -0.46 19.94 -4.84
N ILE A 62 -1.23 20.94 -5.25
CA ILE A 62 -0.78 22.33 -5.28
C ILE A 62 -1.37 23.04 -4.07
N ALA A 63 -0.53 23.79 -3.35
CA ALA A 63 -1.00 24.62 -2.25
C ALA A 63 -1.87 25.78 -2.77
N ASP A 64 -2.93 26.11 -2.05
CA ASP A 64 -3.73 27.29 -2.35
C ASP A 64 -2.95 28.58 -2.05
N GLY A 65 -3.53 29.74 -2.40
CA GLY A 65 -2.92 31.06 -2.13
C GLY A 65 -2.75 31.39 -0.63
N ARG A 66 -3.19 30.51 0.28
CA ARG A 66 -3.01 30.61 1.74
C ARG A 66 -2.09 29.50 2.27
N SER A 67 -1.33 28.84 1.38
CA SER A 67 -0.41 27.74 1.70
C SER A 67 -1.10 26.52 2.32
N ARG A 68 -2.38 26.27 2.01
CA ARG A 68 -3.11 25.09 2.47
C ARG A 68 -3.05 24.00 1.41
N MET A 69 -2.85 22.76 1.82
CA MET A 69 -2.92 21.58 0.96
C MET A 69 -4.10 20.70 1.37
N ALA A 70 -4.94 20.34 0.40
CA ALA A 70 -6.13 19.52 0.65
C ALA A 70 -5.78 18.03 0.51
N PHE A 71 -5.75 17.31 1.65
CA PHE A 71 -5.44 15.88 1.70
C PHE A 71 -6.67 14.96 1.60
N GLY A 72 -7.84 15.49 1.23
CA GLY A 72 -9.09 14.71 1.17
C GLY A 72 -9.02 13.50 0.22
N LYS A 73 -8.21 13.58 -0.84
CA LYS A 73 -7.98 12.45 -1.76
C LYS A 73 -7.14 11.32 -1.16
N VAL A 74 -6.36 11.62 -0.12
CA VAL A 74 -5.45 10.70 0.57
C VAL A 74 -6.13 10.10 1.82
N GLY A 75 -7.38 10.46 2.11
CA GLY A 75 -8.17 9.90 3.20
C GLY A 75 -8.08 10.65 4.53
N VAL A 76 -7.47 11.83 4.56
CA VAL A 76 -7.37 12.66 5.78
C VAL A 76 -8.74 13.23 6.17
N ARG A 77 -9.13 13.06 7.44
CA ARG A 77 -10.37 13.60 8.01
C ARG A 77 -10.10 14.91 8.77
N HIS A 78 -11.16 15.69 9.01
CA HIS A 78 -11.09 17.03 9.60
C HIS A 78 -10.44 17.07 11.00
N ASP A 79 -10.67 16.06 11.83
CA ASP A 79 -10.22 16.03 13.23
C ASP A 79 -9.02 15.09 13.48
N ASP A 80 -8.40 14.60 12.40
CA ASP A 80 -7.22 13.76 12.51
C ASP A 80 -6.01 14.60 12.95
N LYS A 81 -5.26 14.09 13.93
CA LYS A 81 -4.04 14.72 14.42
C LYS A 81 -2.85 14.08 13.73
N TYR A 82 -1.83 14.89 13.41
CA TYR A 82 -0.60 14.40 12.80
C TYR A 82 0.63 14.95 13.53
N ALA A 83 1.61 14.10 13.77
CA ALA A 83 2.97 14.53 14.06
C ALA A 83 3.63 14.96 12.74
N VAL A 84 4.31 16.11 12.77
CA VAL A 84 4.98 16.68 11.61
C VAL A 84 6.48 16.56 11.82
N ALA A 85 7.16 15.95 10.85
CA ALA A 85 8.62 15.92 10.78
C ALA A 85 9.08 16.46 9.42
N VAL A 86 10.20 17.18 9.41
CA VAL A 86 10.83 17.72 8.20
C VAL A 86 12.29 17.29 8.20
N ASN A 87 12.78 16.78 7.06
CA ASN A 87 14.20 16.44 6.89
C ASN A 87 14.98 17.56 6.19
N ASP A 88 16.30 17.39 6.09
CA ASP A 88 17.19 18.37 5.45
C ASP A 88 16.94 18.53 3.94
N ASP A 89 16.37 17.52 3.30
CA ASP A 89 15.97 17.53 1.88
C ASP A 89 14.64 18.28 1.64
N GLY A 90 13.97 18.74 2.71
CA GLY A 90 12.68 19.43 2.64
C GLY A 90 11.47 18.52 2.48
N GLU A 91 11.62 17.21 2.65
CA GLU A 91 10.50 16.27 2.72
C GLU A 91 9.72 16.47 4.03
N ILE A 92 8.39 16.44 3.93
CA ILE A 92 7.49 16.52 5.08
C ILE A 92 6.86 15.15 5.30
N LEU A 93 7.07 14.58 6.48
CA LEU A 93 6.42 13.35 6.92
C LEU A 93 5.29 13.68 7.90
N LEU A 94 4.08 13.23 7.57
CA LEU A 94 2.90 13.34 8.42
C LEU A 94 2.59 11.96 9.00
N THR A 95 2.69 11.82 10.33
CA THR A 95 2.37 10.56 11.03
C THR A 95 1.05 10.72 11.80
N PRO A 96 0.00 9.94 11.51
CA PRO A 96 -1.26 10.01 12.26
C PRO A 96 -1.06 9.78 13.76
N LEU A 97 -1.78 10.55 14.58
CA LEU A 97 -1.80 10.44 16.04
C LEU A 97 -3.21 10.13 16.51
N ALA A 98 -3.33 9.11 17.36
CA ALA A 98 -4.54 8.86 18.13
C ALA A 98 -4.42 9.55 19.49
N SER A 99 -5.49 10.25 19.92
CA SER A 99 -5.54 10.80 21.28
C SER A 99 -6.36 9.90 22.19
N VAL A 100 -5.75 9.42 23.26
CA VAL A 100 -6.40 8.65 24.31
C VAL A 100 -6.76 9.59 25.47
N PRO A 101 -8.04 9.67 25.90
CA PRO A 101 -8.42 10.43 27.08
C PRO A 101 -7.74 9.94 28.36
N LEU A 102 -7.44 10.85 29.30
CA LEU A 102 -6.71 10.50 30.53
C LEU A 102 -7.39 9.40 31.37
N ARG A 103 -8.72 9.44 31.48
CA ARG A 103 -9.52 8.42 32.21
C ARG A 103 -9.37 7.01 31.63
N GLU A 104 -9.04 6.90 30.34
CA GLU A 104 -8.88 5.63 29.62
C GLU A 104 -7.44 5.14 29.62
N LEU A 105 -6.48 5.96 30.06
CA LEU A 105 -5.05 5.64 30.01
C LEU A 105 -4.70 4.36 30.80
N LEU A 106 -5.38 4.11 31.93
CA LEU A 106 -5.22 2.91 32.74
C LEU A 106 -5.39 1.61 31.93
N ILE A 107 -6.31 1.60 30.97
CA ILE A 107 -6.59 0.42 30.13
C ILE A 107 -5.41 0.13 29.21
N TRP A 108 -4.71 1.16 28.75
CA TRP A 108 -3.61 1.01 27.79
C TRP A 108 -2.27 0.66 28.46
N GLU A 109 -2.06 1.14 29.68
CA GLU A 109 -0.84 0.88 30.46
C GLU A 109 -0.86 -0.51 31.13
N ASN A 110 -2.03 -0.99 31.54
CA ASN A 110 -2.16 -2.28 32.23
C ASN A 110 -2.73 -3.37 31.31
N ALA A 111 -1.86 -4.31 30.93
CA ALA A 111 -2.22 -5.43 30.06
C ALA A 111 -3.35 -6.30 30.64
N GLN A 112 -3.38 -6.53 31.96
CA GLN A 112 -4.40 -7.36 32.60
C GLN A 112 -5.79 -6.73 32.52
N VAL A 113 -5.86 -5.41 32.72
CA VAL A 113 -7.12 -4.65 32.58
C VAL A 113 -7.61 -4.70 31.14
N ARG A 114 -6.71 -4.51 30.17
CA ARG A 114 -7.04 -4.58 28.75
C ARG A 114 -7.59 -5.94 28.33
N GLU A 115 -6.96 -7.02 28.80
CA GLU A 115 -7.41 -8.39 28.51
C GLU A 115 -8.77 -8.69 29.15
N ALA A 116 -8.97 -8.28 30.40
CA ALA A 116 -10.25 -8.45 31.09
C ALA A 116 -11.38 -7.67 30.38
N LEU A 117 -11.11 -6.42 29.97
CA LEU A 117 -12.07 -5.62 29.20
C LEU A 117 -12.38 -6.25 27.85
N SER A 118 -11.36 -6.68 27.10
CA SER A 118 -11.55 -7.32 25.80
C SER A 118 -12.39 -8.59 25.91
N ARG A 119 -12.17 -9.38 26.96
CA ARG A 119 -12.96 -10.58 27.22
C ARG A 119 -14.41 -10.24 27.55
N GLY A 120 -14.66 -9.29 28.45
CA GLY A 120 -16.01 -8.87 28.79
C GLY A 120 -16.79 -8.30 27.59
N LEU A 121 -16.12 -7.58 26.69
CA LEU A 121 -16.74 -7.09 25.45
C LEU A 121 -17.12 -8.24 24.49
N LEU A 122 -16.31 -9.30 24.44
CA LEU A 122 -16.62 -10.49 23.64
C LEU A 122 -17.77 -11.30 24.21
N GLU A 123 -17.79 -11.50 25.54
CA GLU A 123 -18.89 -12.15 26.27
C GLU A 123 -20.21 -11.37 26.06
N ALA A 124 -20.18 -10.04 26.21
CA ALA A 124 -21.32 -9.17 25.95
C ALA A 124 -21.82 -9.24 24.50
N ALA A 125 -20.91 -9.24 23.52
CA ALA A 125 -21.27 -9.37 22.11
C ALA A 125 -21.86 -10.75 21.77
N ALA A 126 -21.47 -11.80 22.51
CA ALA A 126 -22.04 -13.14 22.40
C ALA A 126 -23.38 -13.30 23.14
N GLY A 127 -23.79 -12.28 23.91
CA GLY A 127 -24.98 -12.32 24.76
C GLY A 127 -24.78 -13.10 26.06
N ASP A 128 -23.54 -13.41 26.44
CA ASP A 128 -23.16 -14.04 27.71
C ASP A 128 -23.14 -12.96 28.81
N VAL A 129 -24.33 -12.48 29.18
CA VAL A 129 -24.56 -11.44 30.19
C VAL A 129 -25.65 -11.86 31.15
N ASP A 130 -25.43 -11.57 32.43
CA ASP A 130 -26.44 -11.76 33.46
C ASP A 130 -27.21 -10.45 33.70
N ASP A 131 -28.54 -10.50 33.60
CA ASP A 131 -29.41 -9.38 33.97
C ASP A 131 -29.54 -9.31 35.50
N LEU A 132 -29.09 -8.19 36.07
CA LEU A 132 -29.15 -7.92 37.51
C LEU A 132 -30.42 -7.17 37.93
N GLY A 133 -31.32 -6.88 36.98
CA GLY A 133 -32.58 -6.19 37.22
C GLY A 133 -32.44 -4.67 37.29
N ASP A 134 -33.41 -4.03 37.95
CA ASP A 134 -33.51 -2.57 38.02
C ASP A 134 -32.73 -1.99 39.20
N PHE A 135 -31.93 -0.95 38.93
CA PHE A 135 -31.12 -0.23 39.92
C PHE A 135 -31.75 1.09 40.39
N THR A 136 -32.95 1.43 39.92
CA THR A 136 -33.66 2.68 40.28
C THR A 136 -33.86 2.84 41.79
N GLN A 137 -33.92 1.72 42.54
CA GLN A 137 -34.01 1.71 44.00
C GLN A 137 -32.85 2.39 44.74
N PHE A 138 -31.70 2.61 44.07
CA PHE A 138 -30.52 3.26 44.64
C PHE A 138 -30.40 4.75 44.27
N ILE A 139 -31.38 5.31 43.57
CA ILE A 139 -31.44 6.75 43.30
C ILE A 139 -32.04 7.43 44.54
N ASP A 140 -31.24 8.25 45.21
CA ASP A 140 -31.71 9.09 46.31
C ASP A 140 -32.71 10.12 45.76
N LYS A 141 -33.89 10.19 46.36
CA LYS A 141 -35.03 10.99 45.88
C LYS A 141 -34.96 12.49 46.25
N ASP A 142 -33.82 12.96 46.74
CA ASP A 142 -33.70 14.30 47.33
C ASP A 142 -32.96 15.32 46.42
N ASP A 143 -32.72 15.00 45.15
CA ASP A 143 -32.16 15.92 44.14
C ASP A 143 -33.24 16.76 43.41
N ASP A 144 -34.30 17.19 44.12
CA ASP A 144 -35.26 18.17 43.62
C ASP A 144 -34.78 19.60 43.95
N ALA A 145 -34.43 20.36 42.89
CA ALA A 145 -33.92 21.73 42.89
C ALA A 145 -34.90 22.81 43.40
#